data_AF-A0A2E7S596-F1
#
_entry.id   AF-A0A2E7S596-F1
#
_cell.length_a   1.000
_cell.length_b   1.000
_cell.length_c   1.000
_cell.angle_alpha   90.00
_cell.angle_beta   90.00
_cell.angle_gamma   90.00
#
_symmetry.space_group_name_H-M   'P 1'
#
loop_
_entity.id
_entity.type
_entity.pdbx_description
1 polymer ?
#
loop_
_entity_poly.entity_id
_entity_poly.type
_entity_poly.pdbx_seq_one_letter_code
_entity_poly.pdbx_strand_id
1 'polypeptide(L)'
;MSQFDQWIDRLARRVRLGEFLHRAANWLAVYLLVVGALILAGKLLVPREIWPGPLGGGYRPAVSWLLVLCGLGSAVLLAISWWKSERSRLSRTDLVAWLDRRLGVGGLLMTLSETATAADDQAASWATALPEHQEVWRKSMPPVRPRRFTSYVAVPAVFAIVACVVPWRMAFSSSTLQNTVGQRETQELVQLLEELKEAGVLEQQEQEKLDEEIQKLAEDTSRSPLTHEKWETVDSLRERMQMRLDSSARSLDKALSAVRSLESAEFDSNGELADLDPEYSEQLLEDIRDALKNTSIDELPPSLQDLARRYSRQQAGQEGERQKGEDGKEPKGQETKAGRDGKAQGKGRKGQGKQAKDKSGRRGKKNKSAGGTNRRFGLPRDPAQRQQALQDLKEFLQQESQQLQELRQQAQRNPGGT
;
A
#
# COMPACT_ATOMS: atom_id res chain seq x y z
N MET A 1 -29.08 76.87 -10.86
CA MET A 1 -28.67 76.14 -9.64
C MET A 1 -27.68 77.01 -8.89
N SER A 2 -28.01 77.36 -7.64
CA SER A 2 -27.14 78.20 -6.81
C SER A 2 -25.84 77.46 -6.47
N GLN A 3 -24.74 78.18 -6.19
CA GLN A 3 -23.51 77.55 -5.70
C GLN A 3 -23.76 76.74 -4.42
N PHE A 4 -24.72 77.19 -3.60
CA PHE A 4 -25.20 76.51 -2.40
C PHE A 4 -25.79 75.12 -2.69
N ASP A 5 -26.66 74.98 -3.70
CA ASP A 5 -27.23 73.69 -4.10
C ASP A 5 -26.14 72.69 -4.53
N GLN A 6 -25.12 73.17 -5.26
CA GLN A 6 -24.00 72.32 -5.67
C GLN A 6 -23.19 71.80 -4.46
N TRP A 7 -23.05 72.62 -3.41
CA TRP A 7 -22.38 72.21 -2.19
C TRP A 7 -23.20 71.21 -1.36
N ILE A 8 -24.52 71.40 -1.27
CA ILE A 8 -25.43 70.42 -0.67
C ILE A 8 -25.39 69.09 -1.42
N ASP A 9 -25.43 69.10 -2.75
CA ASP A 9 -25.38 67.88 -3.56
C ASP A 9 -24.03 67.16 -3.44
N ARG A 10 -22.93 67.90 -3.30
CA ARG A 10 -21.61 67.32 -3.03
C ARG A 10 -21.55 66.72 -1.63
N LEU A 11 -22.11 67.38 -0.63
CA LEU A 11 -22.19 66.88 0.74
C LEU A 11 -23.04 65.60 0.79
N ALA A 12 -24.23 65.63 0.19
CA ALA A 12 -25.14 64.49 0.09
C ALA A 12 -24.43 63.27 -0.53
N ARG A 13 -23.70 63.47 -1.63
CA ARG A 13 -22.92 62.40 -2.27
C ARG A 13 -21.82 61.86 -1.36
N ARG A 14 -21.09 62.72 -0.64
CA ARG A 14 -20.01 62.28 0.27
C ARG A 14 -20.53 61.52 1.49
N VAL A 15 -21.63 61.99 2.08
CA VAL A 15 -22.27 61.30 3.22
C VAL A 15 -22.81 59.93 2.77
N ARG A 16 -23.48 59.88 1.61
CA ARG A 16 -23.93 58.60 1.01
C ARG A 16 -22.77 57.65 0.75
N LEU A 17 -21.67 58.14 0.17
CA LEU A 17 -20.47 57.32 -0.05
C LEU A 17 -19.89 56.81 1.27
N GLY A 18 -19.85 57.64 2.32
CA GLY A 18 -19.38 57.25 3.64
C GLY A 18 -20.23 56.16 4.30
N GLU A 19 -21.56 56.32 4.28
CA GLU A 19 -22.50 55.32 4.80
C GLU A 19 -22.47 54.03 3.99
N PHE A 20 -22.41 54.14 2.67
CA PHE A 20 -22.25 53.02 1.76
C PHE A 20 -20.97 52.24 2.08
N LEU A 21 -19.81 52.91 2.13
CA LEU A 21 -18.54 52.27 2.45
C LEU A 21 -18.59 51.57 3.81
N HIS A 22 -19.18 52.19 4.83
CA HIS A 22 -19.26 51.58 6.16
C HIS A 22 -20.16 50.33 6.17
N ARG A 23 -21.35 50.40 5.56
CA ARG A 23 -22.26 49.25 5.48
C ARG A 23 -21.68 48.15 4.59
N ALA A 24 -21.13 48.51 3.44
CA ALA A 24 -20.47 47.58 2.52
C ALA A 24 -19.31 46.85 3.19
N ALA A 25 -18.46 47.55 3.94
CA ALA A 25 -17.36 46.93 4.70
C ALA A 25 -17.88 45.87 5.67
N ASN A 26 -18.90 46.19 6.47
CA ASN A 26 -19.43 45.26 7.47
C ASN A 26 -20.04 44.02 6.82
N TRP A 27 -20.88 44.20 5.79
CA TRP A 27 -21.50 43.06 5.09
C TRP A 27 -20.46 42.19 4.37
N LEU A 28 -19.48 42.82 3.72
CA LEU A 28 -18.43 42.11 3.00
C LEU A 28 -17.48 41.37 3.96
N ALA A 29 -17.17 41.95 5.12
CA ALA A 29 -16.39 41.30 6.16
C ALA A 29 -17.10 40.05 6.72
N VAL A 30 -18.39 40.18 7.06
CA VAL A 30 -19.21 39.04 7.54
C VAL A 30 -19.29 37.96 6.47
N TYR A 31 -19.53 38.32 5.21
CA TYR A 31 -19.59 37.37 4.11
C TYR A 31 -18.27 36.61 3.92
N LEU A 32 -17.14 37.31 3.87
CA LEU A 32 -15.82 36.67 3.72
C LEU A 32 -15.49 35.72 4.88
N LEU A 33 -15.86 36.08 6.11
CA LEU A 33 -15.69 35.20 7.27
C LEU A 33 -16.56 33.95 7.17
N VAL A 34 -17.85 34.10 6.85
CA VAL A 34 -18.79 32.96 6.71
C VAL A 34 -18.36 32.05 5.57
N VAL A 35 -18.00 32.61 4.40
CA VAL A 35 -17.54 31.82 3.26
C VAL A 35 -16.22 31.14 3.57
N GLY A 36 -15.24 31.83 4.16
CA GLY A 36 -13.98 31.24 4.58
C GLY A 36 -14.18 30.11 5.58
N ALA A 37 -15.07 30.27 6.56
CA ALA A 37 -15.42 29.25 7.54
C ALA A 37 -16.14 28.05 6.90
N LEU A 38 -17.07 28.27 5.96
CA LEU A 38 -17.74 27.20 5.22
C LEU A 38 -16.77 26.41 4.34
N ILE A 39 -15.84 27.09 3.66
CA ILE A 39 -14.78 26.43 2.88
C ILE A 39 -13.93 25.59 3.82
N LEU A 40 -13.51 26.13 4.96
CA LEU A 40 -12.67 25.41 5.92
C LEU A 40 -13.42 24.22 6.55
N ALA A 41 -14.70 24.39 6.89
CA ALA A 41 -15.56 23.33 7.40
C ALA A 41 -15.81 22.25 6.35
N GLY A 42 -16.06 22.62 5.09
CA GLY A 42 -16.19 21.68 3.97
C GLY A 42 -14.89 20.88 3.76
N LYS A 43 -13.74 21.56 3.84
CA LYS A 43 -12.42 20.90 3.81
C LYS A 43 -12.19 19.93 4.97
N LEU A 44 -12.79 20.19 6.13
CA LEU A 44 -12.64 19.37 7.33
C LEU A 44 -13.64 18.21 7.40
N LEU A 45 -14.85 18.39 6.87
CA LEU A 45 -15.97 17.45 7.03
C LEU A 45 -16.16 16.51 5.84
N VAL A 46 -15.75 16.90 4.62
CA VAL A 46 -16.01 16.09 3.42
C VAL A 46 -14.87 15.09 3.18
N PRO A 47 -15.14 13.78 3.19
CA PRO A 47 -14.17 12.75 2.84
C PRO A 47 -13.65 12.95 1.41
N ARG A 48 -12.34 12.74 1.21
CA ARG A 48 -11.63 13.01 -0.05
C ARG A 48 -12.20 12.25 -1.27
N GLU A 49 -12.91 11.15 -1.05
CA GLU A 49 -13.44 10.27 -2.09
C GLU A 49 -14.47 10.95 -3.02
N ILE A 50 -15.17 11.98 -2.52
CA ILE A 50 -16.20 12.69 -3.29
C ILE A 50 -15.61 13.92 -4.00
N TRP A 51 -14.36 14.29 -3.68
CA TRP A 51 -13.78 15.55 -4.16
C TRP A 51 -12.67 15.33 -5.20
N PRO A 52 -12.72 16.03 -6.35
CA PRO A 52 -11.73 15.87 -7.41
C PRO A 52 -10.34 16.23 -6.89
N GLY A 53 -9.45 15.23 -6.86
CA GLY A 53 -8.13 15.34 -6.26
C GLY A 53 -7.25 16.43 -6.89
N PRO A 54 -6.29 16.98 -6.14
CA PRO A 54 -5.48 18.16 -6.53
C PRO A 54 -4.54 17.95 -7.72
N LEU A 55 -4.34 16.71 -8.19
CA LEU A 55 -3.41 16.36 -9.27
C LEU A 55 -4.09 15.79 -10.53
N GLY A 56 -5.41 15.53 -10.48
CA GLY A 56 -6.20 15.26 -11.68
C GLY A 56 -6.69 16.59 -12.25
N GLY A 57 -6.71 16.74 -13.58
CA GLY A 57 -7.09 17.99 -14.27
C GLY A 57 -8.44 18.64 -13.89
N GLY A 58 -9.24 18.01 -13.02
CA GLY A 58 -10.50 18.52 -12.46
C GLY A 58 -10.38 19.47 -11.25
N TYR A 59 -9.19 19.73 -10.69
CA TYR A 59 -9.05 20.66 -9.54
C TYR A 59 -9.21 22.15 -9.92
N ARG A 60 -8.66 22.53 -11.08
CA ARG A 60 -8.76 23.89 -11.62
C ARG A 60 -10.20 24.38 -11.80
N PRO A 61 -11.13 23.61 -12.40
CA PRO A 61 -12.51 24.06 -12.54
C PRO A 61 -13.24 24.21 -11.20
N ALA A 62 -12.98 23.33 -10.22
CA ALA A 62 -13.63 23.42 -8.90
C ALA A 62 -13.21 24.69 -8.14
N VAL A 63 -11.91 25.00 -8.13
CA VAL A 63 -11.41 26.24 -7.52
C VAL A 63 -11.90 27.48 -8.27
N SER A 64 -11.94 27.44 -9.61
CA SER A 64 -12.50 28.56 -10.38
C SER A 64 -13.99 28.77 -10.09
N TRP A 65 -14.77 27.71 -9.93
CA TRP A 65 -16.19 27.79 -9.57
C TRP A 65 -16.40 28.42 -8.19
N LEU A 66 -15.59 28.02 -7.20
CA LEU A 66 -15.62 28.63 -5.86
C LEU A 66 -15.25 30.12 -5.89
N LEU A 67 -14.23 30.50 -6.67
CA LEU A 67 -13.85 31.90 -6.84
C LEU A 67 -14.94 32.70 -7.56
N VAL A 68 -15.58 32.13 -8.58
CA VAL A 68 -16.71 32.75 -9.27
C VAL A 68 -17.89 32.94 -8.32
N LEU A 69 -18.27 31.92 -7.55
CA LEU A 69 -19.35 32.03 -6.56
C LEU A 69 -19.04 33.08 -5.49
N CYS A 70 -17.79 33.14 -5.01
CA CYS A 70 -17.35 34.12 -4.02
C CYS A 70 -17.37 35.55 -4.59
N GLY A 71 -16.90 35.72 -5.83
CA GLY A 71 -16.94 37.00 -6.55
C GLY A 71 -18.38 37.48 -6.79
N LEU A 72 -19.25 36.59 -7.27
CA LEU A 72 -20.65 36.90 -7.57
C LEU A 72 -21.43 37.26 -6.29
N GLY A 73 -21.22 36.51 -5.20
CA GLY A 73 -21.82 36.83 -3.90
C GLY A 73 -21.37 38.18 -3.34
N SER A 74 -20.09 38.53 -3.48
CA SER A 74 -19.59 39.84 -3.06
C SER A 74 -20.22 40.99 -3.87
N ALA A 75 -20.39 40.82 -5.18
CA ALA A 75 -21.01 41.82 -6.05
C ALA A 75 -22.48 42.06 -5.70
N VAL A 76 -23.24 40.99 -5.40
CA VAL A 76 -24.64 41.09 -4.99
C VAL A 76 -24.78 41.85 -3.67
N LEU A 77 -23.92 41.57 -2.69
CA LEU A 77 -23.93 42.29 -1.41
C LEU A 77 -23.59 43.77 -1.57
N LEU A 78 -22.64 44.10 -2.45
CA LEU A 78 -22.32 45.49 -2.79
C LEU A 78 -23.53 46.19 -3.44
N ALA A 79 -24.21 45.54 -4.39
CA ALA A 79 -25.41 46.09 -5.01
C ALA A 79 -26.56 46.30 -4.02
N ILE A 80 -26.80 45.36 -3.10
CA ILE A 80 -27.81 45.49 -2.04
C ILE A 80 -27.44 46.63 -1.09
N SER A 81 -26.18 46.74 -0.70
CA SER A 81 -25.72 47.81 0.19
C SER A 81 -25.82 49.18 -0.47
N TRP A 82 -25.59 49.27 -1.78
CA TRP A 82 -25.79 50.47 -2.59
C TRP A 82 -27.26 50.86 -2.62
N TRP A 83 -28.13 49.93 -2.99
CA TRP A 83 -29.57 50.17 -3.07
C TRP A 83 -30.19 50.57 -1.73
N LYS A 84 -29.73 49.95 -0.63
CA LYS A 84 -30.17 50.31 0.72
C LYS A 84 -29.63 51.69 1.15
N SER A 85 -28.42 52.05 0.72
CA SER A 85 -27.87 53.40 0.94
C SER A 85 -28.64 54.46 0.15
N GLU A 86 -29.16 54.12 -1.02
CA GLU A 86 -29.95 55.02 -1.85
C GLU A 86 -31.36 55.25 -1.28
N ARG A 87 -31.89 54.26 -0.54
CA ARG A 87 -33.16 54.35 0.20
C ARG A 87 -33.06 55.16 1.50
N SER A 88 -31.90 55.20 2.17
CA SER A 88 -31.69 56.07 3.33
C SER A 88 -31.42 57.51 2.88
N ARG A 89 -32.41 58.12 2.23
CA ARG A 89 -32.37 59.53 1.85
C ARG A 89 -32.44 60.37 3.12
N LEU A 90 -31.30 60.84 3.59
CA LEU A 90 -31.26 61.99 4.50
C LEU A 90 -32.04 63.12 3.86
N SER A 91 -32.97 63.69 4.63
CA SER A 91 -33.76 64.80 4.17
C SER A 91 -32.82 65.98 3.86
N ARG A 92 -33.20 66.81 2.87
CA ARG A 92 -32.41 68.00 2.53
C ARG A 92 -32.24 68.91 3.75
N THR A 93 -33.25 68.98 4.60
CA THR A 93 -33.26 69.70 5.87
C THR A 93 -32.21 69.18 6.85
N ASP A 94 -32.03 67.85 6.99
CA ASP A 94 -31.00 67.29 7.88
C ASP A 94 -29.58 67.61 7.39
N LEU A 95 -29.37 67.58 6.07
CA LEU A 95 -28.06 67.91 5.46
C LEU A 95 -27.72 69.39 5.64
N VAL A 96 -28.71 70.27 5.50
CA VAL A 96 -28.56 71.71 5.74
C VAL A 96 -28.27 71.98 7.21
N ALA A 97 -29.04 71.40 8.14
CA ALA A 97 -28.82 71.53 9.57
C ALA A 97 -27.44 71.00 10.01
N TRP A 98 -26.99 69.88 9.43
CA TRP A 98 -25.66 69.32 9.69
C TRP A 98 -24.54 70.26 9.24
N LEU A 99 -24.68 70.83 8.04
CA LEU A 99 -23.70 71.75 7.47
C LEU A 99 -23.69 73.09 8.23
N ASP A 100 -24.85 73.60 8.64
CA ASP A 100 -25.00 74.82 9.42
C ASP A 100 -24.30 74.71 10.78
N ARG A 101 -24.52 73.60 11.49
CA ARG A 101 -23.84 73.30 12.75
C ARG A 101 -22.31 73.19 12.59
N ARG A 102 -21.85 72.68 11.45
CA ARG A 102 -20.42 72.51 11.13
C ARG A 102 -19.72 73.81 10.75
N LEU A 103 -20.45 74.73 10.12
CA LEU A 103 -19.97 76.05 9.72
C LEU A 103 -20.13 77.09 10.84
N GLY A 104 -20.96 76.82 11.85
CA GLY A 104 -21.18 77.71 12.99
C GLY A 104 -22.03 78.94 12.65
N VAL A 105 -22.86 78.86 11.61
CA VAL A 105 -23.61 80.02 11.06
C VAL A 105 -24.95 80.26 11.78
N GLY A 106 -25.24 79.51 12.85
CA GLY A 106 -26.34 79.81 13.77
C GLY A 106 -27.74 79.73 13.17
N GLY A 107 -27.97 78.89 12.16
CA GLY A 107 -29.26 78.67 11.51
C GLY A 107 -29.43 79.39 10.16
N LEU A 108 -28.46 80.19 9.74
CA LEU A 108 -28.54 80.99 8.51
C LEU A 108 -28.70 80.16 7.23
N LEU A 109 -28.14 78.94 7.20
CA LEU A 109 -28.31 78.04 6.05
C LEU A 109 -29.69 77.41 6.03
N MET A 110 -30.28 77.21 7.21
CA MET A 110 -31.63 76.68 7.35
C MET A 110 -32.65 77.72 6.89
N THR A 111 -32.50 78.98 7.32
CA THR A 111 -33.36 80.09 6.87
C THR A 111 -33.24 80.31 5.37
N LEU A 112 -32.03 80.30 4.79
CA LEU A 112 -31.82 80.38 3.34
C LEU A 112 -32.49 79.22 2.58
N SER A 113 -32.52 78.02 3.15
CA SER A 113 -33.16 76.87 2.49
C SER A 113 -34.70 76.95 2.47
N GLU A 114 -35.28 77.66 3.45
CA GLU A 114 -36.73 77.90 3.55
C GLU A 114 -37.16 79.13 2.71
N THR A 115 -36.33 80.18 2.70
CA THR A 115 -36.62 81.43 1.98
C THR A 115 -36.25 81.38 0.50
N ALA A 116 -35.31 80.53 0.06
CA ALA A 116 -34.94 80.42 -1.37
C ALA A 116 -36.08 79.94 -2.28
N THR A 117 -37.16 79.39 -1.71
CA THR A 117 -38.40 79.05 -2.43
C THR A 117 -39.36 80.23 -2.58
N ALA A 118 -39.21 81.29 -1.78
CA ALA A 118 -39.92 82.55 -1.93
C ALA A 118 -39.03 83.52 -2.72
N ALA A 119 -39.53 84.06 -3.83
CA ALA A 119 -38.76 84.89 -4.76
C ALA A 119 -38.51 86.31 -4.20
N ASP A 120 -37.83 86.42 -3.05
CA ASP A 120 -37.61 87.68 -2.34
C ASP A 120 -36.15 88.14 -2.42
N ASP A 121 -35.97 89.45 -2.63
CA ASP A 121 -34.67 90.16 -2.63
C ASP A 121 -33.87 89.98 -1.33
N GLN A 122 -34.54 89.57 -0.24
CA GLN A 122 -33.88 89.22 1.02
C GLN A 122 -33.01 87.96 0.90
N ALA A 123 -33.36 86.99 0.05
CA ALA A 123 -32.50 85.83 -0.15
C ALA A 123 -31.12 86.22 -0.71
N ALA A 124 -31.05 87.29 -1.50
CA ALA A 124 -29.80 87.81 -2.06
C ALA A 124 -28.91 88.47 -0.99
N SER A 125 -29.47 89.23 -0.05
CA SER A 125 -28.68 89.86 1.01
C SER A 125 -28.13 88.83 2.01
N TRP A 126 -28.90 87.78 2.31
CA TRP A 126 -28.45 86.70 3.18
C TRP A 126 -27.39 85.81 2.50
N ALA A 127 -27.44 85.67 1.17
CA ALA A 127 -26.41 84.96 0.41
C ALA A 127 -25.04 85.67 0.47
N THR A 128 -25.00 87.00 0.58
CA THR A 128 -23.74 87.75 0.77
C THR A 128 -23.12 87.59 2.16
N ALA A 129 -23.92 87.18 3.16
CA ALA A 129 -23.42 86.88 4.50
C ALA A 129 -22.79 85.47 4.61
N LEU A 130 -22.86 84.66 3.54
CA LEU A 130 -22.19 83.37 3.49
C LEU A 130 -20.68 83.55 3.35
N PRO A 131 -19.85 82.68 3.98
CA PRO A 131 -18.42 82.73 3.80
C PRO A 131 -18.07 82.51 2.31
N GLU A 132 -17.53 83.53 1.64
CA GLU A 132 -17.08 83.46 0.24
C GLU A 132 -15.92 82.46 0.04
N HIS A 133 -15.22 82.12 1.13
CA HIS A 133 -14.05 81.26 1.09
C HIS A 133 -14.43 79.77 0.94
N GLN A 134 -14.27 79.24 -0.28
CA GLN A 134 -14.42 77.80 -0.59
C GLN A 134 -13.63 76.88 0.36
N GLU A 135 -12.57 77.36 1.00
CA GLU A 135 -11.77 76.61 1.96
C GLU A 135 -12.53 76.27 3.25
N VAL A 136 -13.38 77.18 3.73
CA VAL A 136 -14.20 76.98 4.93
C VAL A 136 -15.24 75.89 4.66
N TRP A 137 -15.85 75.92 3.47
CA TRP A 137 -16.75 74.89 2.97
C TRP A 137 -16.05 73.54 2.76
N ARG A 138 -14.81 73.52 2.28
CA ARG A 138 -14.03 72.28 2.15
C ARG A 138 -13.64 71.69 3.51
N LYS A 139 -13.28 72.52 4.50
CA LYS A 139 -12.93 72.10 5.86
C LYS A 139 -14.13 71.60 6.67
N SER A 140 -15.33 72.12 6.39
CA SER A 140 -16.57 71.67 7.05
C SER A 140 -17.09 70.33 6.54
N MET A 141 -16.66 69.89 5.35
CA MET A 141 -17.02 68.57 4.82
C MET A 141 -16.41 67.41 5.61
N PRO A 142 -17.15 66.30 5.78
CA PRO A 142 -16.62 65.15 6.47
C PRO A 142 -15.52 64.49 5.61
N PRO A 143 -14.35 64.15 6.19
CA PRO A 143 -13.31 63.45 5.45
C PRO A 143 -13.75 62.02 5.19
N VAL A 144 -13.78 61.62 3.91
CA VAL A 144 -13.93 60.21 3.54
C VAL A 144 -12.64 59.51 3.94
N ARG A 145 -12.71 58.51 4.82
CA ARG A 145 -11.54 57.77 5.32
C ARG A 145 -11.49 56.37 4.70
N PRO A 146 -11.10 56.23 3.41
CA PRO A 146 -11.05 54.92 2.74
C PRO A 146 -10.09 53.95 3.42
N ARG A 147 -9.09 54.46 4.15
CA ARG A 147 -8.12 53.64 4.89
C ARG A 147 -8.76 52.77 5.98
N ARG A 148 -9.89 53.20 6.57
CA ARG A 148 -10.63 52.38 7.54
C ARG A 148 -11.37 51.25 6.83
N PHE A 149 -11.94 51.53 5.66
CA PHE A 149 -12.59 50.50 4.83
C PHE A 149 -11.61 49.38 4.48
N THR A 150 -10.42 49.74 3.97
CA THR A 150 -9.41 48.75 3.59
C THR A 150 -8.92 47.95 4.79
N SER A 151 -8.77 48.55 5.98
CA SER A 151 -8.33 47.81 7.18
C SER A 151 -9.37 46.79 7.67
N TYR A 152 -10.66 47.11 7.59
CA TYR A 152 -11.72 46.19 8.01
C TYR A 152 -11.91 45.02 7.04
N VAL A 153 -11.69 45.25 5.75
CA VAL A 153 -11.85 44.21 4.71
C VAL A 153 -10.58 43.35 4.56
N ALA A 154 -9.39 43.90 4.82
CA ALA A 154 -8.12 43.21 4.65
C ALA A 154 -8.03 41.92 5.48
N VAL A 155 -8.43 41.95 6.76
CA VAL A 155 -8.30 40.79 7.65
C VAL A 155 -9.19 39.62 7.18
N PRO A 156 -10.51 39.79 6.94
CA PRO A 156 -11.35 38.74 6.37
C PRO A 156 -10.90 38.26 4.98
N ALA A 157 -10.38 39.16 4.14
CA ALA A 157 -9.89 38.79 2.82
C ALA A 157 -8.66 37.88 2.90
N VAL A 158 -7.69 38.22 3.76
CA VAL A 158 -6.53 37.36 4.04
C VAL A 158 -6.98 36.01 4.62
N PHE A 159 -7.93 36.01 5.56
CA PHE A 159 -8.47 34.76 6.10
C PHE A 159 -9.09 33.86 5.02
N ALA A 160 -9.91 34.43 4.12
CA ALA A 160 -10.49 33.68 3.00
C ALA A 160 -9.42 33.12 2.05
N ILE A 161 -8.39 33.92 1.73
CA ILE A 161 -7.25 33.47 0.89
C ILE A 161 -6.50 32.33 1.58
N VAL A 162 -6.17 32.47 2.86
CA VAL A 162 -5.49 31.43 3.64
C VAL A 162 -6.36 30.17 3.70
N ALA A 163 -7.66 30.28 3.96
CA ALA A 163 -8.57 29.14 3.96
C ALA A 163 -8.58 28.41 2.59
N CYS A 164 -8.46 29.13 1.48
CA CYS A 164 -8.33 28.54 0.15
C CYS A 164 -6.98 27.84 -0.05
N VAL A 165 -5.87 28.44 0.39
CA VAL A 165 -4.50 27.94 0.18
C VAL A 165 -4.11 26.84 1.17
N VAL A 166 -4.72 26.77 2.36
CA VAL A 166 -4.43 25.73 3.35
C VAL A 166 -4.60 24.35 2.68
N PRO A 167 -3.51 23.56 2.58
CA PRO A 167 -3.56 22.24 1.99
C PRO A 167 -4.52 21.40 2.81
N TRP A 168 -5.37 20.64 2.11
CA TRP A 168 -6.28 19.70 2.77
C TRP A 168 -5.44 18.81 3.67
N ARG A 169 -5.82 18.70 4.95
CA ARG A 169 -5.14 17.77 5.85
C ARG A 169 -5.16 16.43 5.15
N MET A 170 -3.97 15.89 4.86
CA MET A 170 -3.84 14.48 4.57
C MET A 170 -4.20 13.81 5.89
N ALA A 171 -5.49 13.55 6.09
CA ALA A 171 -5.87 12.45 6.95
C ALA A 171 -5.14 11.27 6.32
N PHE A 172 -4.03 10.88 6.95
CA PHE A 172 -3.39 9.62 6.68
C PHE A 172 -4.47 8.59 7.02
N SER A 173 -5.28 8.24 6.03
CA SER A 173 -6.20 7.13 6.11
C SER A 173 -5.32 5.95 6.48
N SER A 174 -5.48 5.45 7.70
CA SER A 174 -4.78 4.30 8.28
C SER A 174 -4.71 3.08 7.34
N SER A 175 -5.58 3.01 6.34
CA SER A 175 -5.60 2.03 5.26
C SER A 175 -4.36 2.04 4.34
N THR A 176 -3.77 3.19 3.99
CA THR A 176 -2.63 3.19 3.05
C THR A 176 -1.32 2.75 3.72
N LEU A 177 -1.17 3.03 5.01
CA LEU A 177 -0.03 2.56 5.82
C LEU A 177 -0.11 1.04 6.08
N GLN A 178 -1.31 0.49 6.23
CA GLN A 178 -1.51 -0.96 6.40
C GLN A 178 -1.13 -1.77 5.15
N ASN A 179 -1.42 -1.26 3.95
CA ASN A 179 -1.05 -1.95 2.72
C ASN A 179 0.46 -1.97 2.46
N THR A 180 1.23 -0.98 2.95
CA THR A 180 2.69 -1.00 2.81
C THR A 180 3.36 -2.05 3.68
N VAL A 181 2.80 -2.35 4.85
CA VAL A 181 3.34 -3.39 5.74
C VAL A 181 3.10 -4.77 5.14
N GLY A 182 1.88 -5.03 4.66
CA GLY A 182 1.55 -6.28 3.97
C GLY A 182 2.42 -6.51 2.72
N GLN A 183 2.59 -5.47 1.89
CA GLN A 183 3.44 -5.56 0.69
C GLN A 183 4.90 -5.83 1.04
N ARG A 184 5.43 -5.20 2.09
CA ARG A 184 6.81 -5.41 2.52
C ARG A 184 7.04 -6.84 3.01
N GLU A 185 6.17 -7.37 3.87
CA GLU A 185 6.31 -8.75 4.36
C GLU A 185 6.14 -9.77 3.23
N THR A 186 5.21 -9.55 2.28
CA THR A 186 5.11 -10.43 1.10
C THR A 186 6.36 -10.36 0.23
N GLN A 187 7.02 -9.21 0.14
CA GLN A 187 8.27 -9.06 -0.61
C GLN A 187 9.45 -9.73 0.10
N GLU A 188 9.47 -9.71 1.44
CA GLU A 188 10.45 -10.47 2.24
C GLU A 188 10.27 -11.99 2.06
N LEU A 189 9.03 -12.49 1.97
CA LEU A 189 8.77 -13.90 1.65
C LEU A 189 9.25 -14.29 0.24
N VAL A 190 9.05 -13.41 -0.76
CA VAL A 190 9.55 -13.63 -2.13
C VAL A 190 11.08 -13.70 -2.14
N GLN A 191 11.74 -12.78 -1.44
CA GLN A 191 13.22 -12.79 -1.34
C GLN A 191 13.73 -14.06 -0.66
N LEU A 192 13.11 -14.49 0.44
CA LEU A 192 13.47 -15.73 1.11
C LEU A 192 13.26 -16.96 0.21
N LEU A 193 12.19 -17.00 -0.59
CA LEU A 193 11.97 -18.09 -1.54
C LEU A 193 13.03 -18.10 -2.64
N GLU A 194 13.34 -16.94 -3.20
CA GLU A 194 14.37 -16.81 -4.24
C GLU A 194 15.75 -17.24 -3.71
N GLU A 195 16.12 -16.84 -2.49
CA GLU A 195 17.34 -17.29 -1.81
C GLU A 195 17.32 -18.81 -1.55
N LEU A 196 16.18 -19.39 -1.16
CA LEU A 196 16.04 -20.84 -0.98
C LEU A 196 16.14 -21.63 -2.30
N LYS A 197 15.70 -21.02 -3.38
CA LYS A 197 15.76 -21.57 -4.73
C LYS A 197 17.19 -21.55 -5.25
N GLU A 198 17.92 -20.47 -5.03
CA GLU A 198 19.35 -20.37 -5.32
C GLU A 198 20.17 -21.38 -4.50
N ALA A 199 19.82 -21.60 -3.24
CA ALA A 199 20.47 -22.60 -2.39
C ALA A 199 20.07 -24.07 -2.73
N GLY A 200 19.17 -24.29 -3.70
CA GLY A 200 18.74 -25.63 -4.11
C GLY A 200 18.01 -26.45 -3.03
N VAL A 201 17.65 -25.86 -1.89
CA VAL A 201 17.14 -26.61 -0.73
C VAL A 201 15.72 -27.15 -0.93
N LEU A 202 14.94 -26.52 -1.81
CA LEU A 202 13.54 -26.87 -2.06
C LEU A 202 13.38 -27.79 -3.26
N GLU A 203 12.59 -28.86 -3.12
CA GLU A 203 12.16 -29.68 -4.25
C GLU A 203 11.31 -28.86 -5.23
N GLN A 204 11.47 -29.06 -6.55
CA GLN A 204 10.80 -28.27 -7.60
C GLN A 204 9.26 -28.21 -7.42
N GLN A 205 8.62 -29.31 -7.00
CA GLN A 205 7.17 -29.35 -6.75
C GLN A 205 6.73 -28.56 -5.52
N GLU A 206 7.61 -28.38 -4.53
CA GLU A 206 7.33 -27.57 -3.35
C GLU A 206 7.59 -26.08 -3.63
N GLN A 207 8.58 -25.77 -4.47
CA GLN A 207 8.84 -24.41 -4.94
C GLN A 207 7.61 -23.83 -5.64
N GLU A 208 7.03 -24.56 -6.61
CA GLU A 208 5.85 -24.12 -7.35
C GLU A 208 4.65 -23.84 -6.43
N LYS A 209 4.43 -24.68 -5.41
CA LYS A 209 3.33 -24.47 -4.44
C LYS A 209 3.55 -23.24 -3.56
N LEU A 210 4.78 -23.02 -3.10
CA LEU A 210 5.11 -21.86 -2.29
C LEU A 210 5.04 -20.57 -3.11
N ASP A 211 5.48 -20.60 -4.38
CA ASP A 211 5.34 -19.48 -5.32
C ASP A 211 3.86 -19.15 -5.55
N GLU A 212 3.00 -20.16 -5.80
CA GLU A 212 1.56 -19.96 -5.97
C GLU A 212 0.89 -19.39 -4.71
N GLU A 213 1.24 -19.90 -3.52
CA GLU A 213 0.70 -19.42 -2.24
C GLU A 213 1.13 -17.97 -1.95
N ILE A 214 2.39 -17.61 -2.20
CA ILE A 214 2.89 -16.23 -2.04
C ILE A 214 2.28 -15.29 -3.07
N GLN A 215 2.14 -15.72 -4.33
CA GLN A 215 1.52 -14.91 -5.37
C GLN A 215 0.04 -14.64 -5.06
N LYS A 216 -0.67 -15.64 -4.56
CA LYS A 216 -2.05 -15.49 -4.09
C LYS A 216 -2.14 -14.52 -2.90
N LEU A 217 -1.21 -14.61 -1.95
CA LEU A 217 -1.09 -13.69 -0.82
C LEU A 217 -0.79 -12.25 -1.27
N ALA A 218 0.10 -12.06 -2.24
CA ALA A 218 0.43 -10.75 -2.80
C ALA A 218 -0.77 -10.13 -3.53
N GLU A 219 -1.49 -10.93 -4.32
CA GLU A 219 -2.71 -10.48 -5.01
C GLU A 219 -3.81 -10.12 -4.01
N ASP A 220 -4.00 -10.94 -2.97
CA ASP A 220 -4.98 -10.72 -1.91
C ASP A 220 -4.65 -9.48 -1.06
N THR A 221 -3.37 -9.21 -0.85
CA THR A 221 -2.84 -8.01 -0.17
C THR A 221 -3.00 -6.75 -1.01
N SER A 222 -2.91 -6.87 -2.34
CA SER A 222 -3.15 -5.75 -3.25
C SER A 222 -4.62 -5.31 -3.28
N ARG A 223 -5.54 -6.27 -3.08
CA ARG A 223 -6.99 -6.05 -3.14
C ARG A 223 -7.59 -5.68 -1.78
N SER A 224 -7.02 -6.17 -0.69
CA SER A 224 -7.57 -6.00 0.66
C SER A 224 -6.46 -5.95 1.71
N PRO A 225 -6.60 -5.14 2.78
CA PRO A 225 -5.66 -5.18 3.90
C PRO A 225 -5.63 -6.59 4.51
N LEU A 226 -4.46 -7.03 4.99
CA LEU A 226 -4.33 -8.35 5.63
C LEU A 226 -5.23 -8.42 6.87
N THR A 227 -6.13 -9.39 6.86
CA THR A 227 -6.87 -9.82 8.05
C THR A 227 -5.96 -10.66 8.95
N HIS A 228 -6.35 -10.84 10.22
CA HIS A 228 -5.58 -11.65 11.16
C HIS A 228 -5.33 -13.08 10.65
N GLU A 229 -6.33 -13.69 9.99
CA GLU A 229 -6.18 -15.01 9.35
C GLU A 229 -5.09 -15.02 8.26
N LYS A 230 -4.94 -13.93 7.51
CA LYS A 230 -3.88 -13.81 6.49
C LYS A 230 -2.49 -13.64 7.12
N TRP A 231 -2.41 -12.99 8.28
CA TRP A 231 -1.16 -12.92 9.04
C TRP A 231 -0.72 -14.30 9.54
N GLU A 232 -1.65 -15.16 9.98
CA GLU A 232 -1.32 -16.54 10.33
C GLU A 232 -0.82 -17.35 9.12
N THR A 233 -1.36 -17.10 7.92
CA THR A 233 -0.83 -17.74 6.70
C THR A 233 0.59 -17.28 6.36
N VAL A 234 0.89 -15.99 6.55
CA VAL A 234 2.24 -15.45 6.37
C VAL A 234 3.22 -16.07 7.37
N ASP A 235 2.83 -16.14 8.65
CA ASP A 235 3.68 -16.71 9.71
C ASP A 235 3.90 -18.21 9.52
N SER A 236 2.87 -18.98 9.17
CA SER A 236 3.02 -20.42 8.90
C SER A 236 3.90 -20.71 7.69
N LEU A 237 3.85 -19.86 6.66
CA LEU A 237 4.71 -19.98 5.49
C LEU A 237 6.18 -19.64 5.84
N ARG A 238 6.40 -18.59 6.64
CA ARG A 238 7.72 -18.24 7.19
C ARG A 238 8.29 -19.36 8.05
N GLU A 239 7.49 -19.92 8.96
CA GLU A 239 7.92 -21.01 9.84
C GLU A 239 8.26 -22.27 9.04
N ARG A 240 7.48 -22.59 8.00
CA ARG A 240 7.75 -23.72 7.09
C ARG A 240 9.08 -23.54 6.35
N MET A 241 9.37 -22.35 5.84
CA MET A 241 10.65 -22.03 5.20
C MET A 241 11.83 -22.14 6.19
N GLN A 242 11.67 -21.60 7.40
CA GLN A 242 12.69 -21.68 8.44
C GLN A 242 12.96 -23.13 8.89
N MET A 243 11.91 -23.95 9.07
CA MET A 243 12.08 -25.37 9.37
C MET A 243 12.82 -26.12 8.25
N ARG A 244 12.58 -25.76 6.98
CA ARG A 244 13.30 -26.34 5.84
C ARG A 244 14.78 -25.96 5.86
N LEU A 245 15.10 -24.69 6.06
CA LEU A 245 16.49 -24.22 6.24
C LEU A 245 17.20 -24.97 7.38
N ASP A 246 16.56 -25.04 8.55
CA ASP A 246 17.12 -25.72 9.71
C ASP A 246 17.28 -27.23 9.47
N SER A 247 16.37 -27.86 8.72
CA SER A 247 16.50 -29.27 8.35
C SER A 247 17.67 -29.52 7.40
N SER A 248 17.87 -28.63 6.42
CA SER A 248 18.97 -28.70 5.46
C SER A 248 20.32 -28.49 6.12
N ALA A 249 20.42 -27.47 6.99
CA ALA A 249 21.63 -27.23 7.78
C ALA A 249 22.02 -28.44 8.63
N ARG A 250 21.04 -29.09 9.28
CA ARG A 250 21.29 -30.32 10.06
C ARG A 250 21.73 -31.48 9.19
N SER A 251 21.19 -31.66 7.99
CA SER A 251 21.66 -32.71 7.07
C SER A 251 23.08 -32.44 6.59
N LEU A 252 23.46 -31.19 6.32
CA LEU A 252 24.84 -30.83 5.95
C LEU A 252 25.82 -31.08 7.11
N ASP A 253 25.46 -30.69 8.33
CA ASP A 253 26.30 -30.94 9.52
C ASP A 253 26.51 -32.44 9.76
N LYS A 254 25.46 -33.25 9.58
CA LYS A 254 25.56 -34.71 9.63
C LYS A 254 26.48 -35.24 8.54
N ALA A 255 26.31 -34.80 7.30
CA ALA A 255 27.18 -35.20 6.21
C ALA A 255 28.65 -34.81 6.46
N LEU A 256 28.92 -33.61 6.97
CA LEU A 256 30.27 -33.18 7.37
C LEU A 256 30.86 -34.07 8.46
N SER A 257 30.06 -34.44 9.47
CA SER A 257 30.49 -35.37 10.51
C SER A 257 30.78 -36.75 9.94
N ALA A 258 29.95 -37.23 9.00
CA ALA A 258 30.12 -38.51 8.34
C ALA A 258 31.39 -38.56 7.50
N VAL A 259 31.71 -37.47 6.79
CA VAL A 259 32.93 -37.33 6.00
C VAL A 259 34.17 -37.33 6.87
N ARG A 260 34.14 -36.62 8.01
CA ARG A 260 35.25 -36.65 8.98
C ARG A 260 35.47 -38.04 9.56
N SER A 261 34.39 -38.76 9.86
CA SER A 261 34.46 -40.16 10.31
C SER A 261 35.07 -41.07 9.24
N LEU A 262 34.67 -40.91 7.97
CA LEU A 262 35.24 -41.65 6.83
C LEU A 262 36.70 -41.28 6.54
N GLU A 263 37.09 -40.02 6.74
CA GLU A 263 38.48 -39.55 6.58
C GLU A 263 39.40 -40.16 7.67
N SER A 264 38.89 -40.30 8.89
CA SER A 264 39.61 -40.91 10.01
C SER A 264 39.67 -42.45 9.95
N ALA A 265 38.82 -43.07 9.15
CA ALA A 265 38.78 -44.52 9.02
C ALA A 265 39.89 -45.03 8.10
N GLU A 266 40.57 -46.09 8.52
CA GLU A 266 41.55 -46.76 7.67
C GLU A 266 40.84 -47.63 6.62
N PHE A 267 41.26 -47.46 5.36
CA PHE A 267 40.79 -48.27 4.25
C PHE A 267 41.79 -49.38 3.95
N ASP A 268 41.29 -50.60 3.76
CA ASP A 268 42.10 -51.73 3.33
C ASP A 268 42.57 -51.58 1.86
N SER A 269 43.45 -52.47 1.42
CA SER A 269 43.97 -52.52 0.04
C SER A 269 42.90 -52.76 -1.03
N ASN A 270 41.69 -53.20 -0.64
CA ASN A 270 40.55 -53.43 -1.52
C ASN A 270 39.60 -52.22 -1.58
N GLY A 271 39.89 -51.18 -0.79
CA GLY A 271 39.10 -49.97 -0.64
C GLY A 271 37.89 -50.11 0.27
N GLU A 272 37.84 -51.14 1.13
CA GLU A 272 36.82 -51.37 2.15
C GLU A 272 37.29 -50.77 3.48
N LEU A 273 36.36 -50.31 4.32
CA LEU A 273 36.70 -49.81 5.64
C LEU A 273 37.06 -51.00 6.53
N ALA A 274 38.33 -51.09 6.93
CA ALA A 274 38.84 -52.25 7.66
C ALA A 274 38.31 -52.30 9.11
N ASP A 275 38.06 -51.13 9.70
CA ASP A 275 37.81 -50.96 11.13
C ASP A 275 36.39 -50.47 11.49
N LEU A 276 35.52 -50.22 10.50
CA LEU A 276 34.14 -49.78 10.74
C LEU A 276 33.14 -50.90 10.50
N ASP A 277 32.13 -50.97 11.37
CA ASP A 277 30.97 -51.84 11.18
C ASP A 277 30.31 -51.53 9.83
N PRO A 278 30.05 -52.54 8.96
CA PRO A 278 29.39 -52.33 7.67
C PRO A 278 28.08 -51.55 7.81
N GLU A 279 27.27 -51.79 8.85
CA GLU A 279 26.01 -51.08 9.06
C GLU A 279 26.23 -49.59 9.33
N TYR A 280 27.24 -49.26 10.14
CA TYR A 280 27.59 -47.87 10.44
C TYR A 280 28.15 -47.17 9.20
N SER A 281 28.96 -47.86 8.39
CA SER A 281 29.47 -47.31 7.14
C SER A 281 28.34 -47.00 6.15
N GLU A 282 27.32 -47.85 6.05
CA GLU A 282 26.14 -47.59 5.20
C GLU A 282 25.36 -46.38 5.70
N GLN A 283 25.25 -46.19 7.01
CA GLN A 283 24.57 -45.05 7.60
C GLN A 283 25.29 -43.72 7.33
N LEU A 284 26.63 -43.68 7.45
CA LEU A 284 27.43 -42.47 7.13
C LEU A 284 27.27 -42.09 5.65
N LEU A 285 27.21 -43.09 4.79
CA LEU A 285 27.03 -42.91 3.35
C LEU A 285 25.60 -42.47 3.00
N GLU A 286 24.61 -42.91 3.77
CA GLU A 286 23.22 -42.45 3.67
C GLU A 286 23.10 -40.99 4.11
N ASP A 287 23.75 -40.59 5.20
CA ASP A 287 23.76 -39.18 5.66
C ASP A 287 24.39 -38.24 4.61
N ILE A 288 25.50 -38.64 3.98
CA ILE A 288 26.14 -37.87 2.90
C ILE A 288 25.22 -37.79 1.68
N ARG A 289 24.53 -38.88 1.36
CA ARG A 289 23.60 -38.95 0.23
C ARG A 289 22.38 -38.07 0.45
N ASP A 290 21.80 -38.09 1.64
CA ASP A 290 20.62 -37.29 1.96
C ASP A 290 20.94 -35.78 1.87
N ALA A 291 22.14 -35.37 2.26
CA ALA A 291 22.63 -34.01 2.05
C ALA A 291 22.78 -33.65 0.56
N LEU A 292 23.33 -34.57 -0.25
CA LEU A 292 23.57 -34.33 -1.69
C LEU A 292 22.31 -34.46 -2.56
N LYS A 293 21.23 -35.06 -2.05
CA LYS A 293 20.01 -35.28 -2.81
C LYS A 293 19.35 -33.97 -3.25
N ASN A 294 19.53 -32.91 -2.48
CA ASN A 294 18.92 -31.61 -2.72
C ASN A 294 19.82 -30.68 -3.55
N THR A 295 21.14 -30.92 -3.57
CA THR A 295 22.07 -30.12 -4.39
C THR A 295 21.97 -30.47 -5.87
N SER A 296 21.98 -29.45 -6.73
CA SER A 296 21.93 -29.69 -8.17
C SER A 296 23.21 -30.36 -8.66
N ILE A 297 23.09 -31.30 -9.62
CA ILE A 297 24.24 -32.08 -10.10
C ILE A 297 25.28 -31.19 -10.80
N ASP A 298 24.84 -30.05 -11.35
CA ASP A 298 25.69 -29.15 -12.14
C ASP A 298 26.55 -28.22 -11.27
N GLU A 299 26.19 -28.00 -10.01
CA GLU A 299 26.93 -27.19 -9.04
C GLU A 299 28.01 -27.98 -8.27
N LEU A 300 27.96 -29.31 -8.36
CA LEU A 300 28.94 -30.18 -7.70
C LEU A 300 30.32 -30.09 -8.37
N PRO A 301 31.42 -30.17 -7.59
CA PRO A 301 32.77 -30.37 -8.12
C PRO A 301 32.84 -31.56 -9.10
N PRO A 302 33.70 -31.52 -10.15
CA PRO A 302 33.75 -32.57 -11.18
C PRO A 302 33.95 -33.99 -10.62
N SER A 303 34.73 -34.11 -9.53
CA SER A 303 34.95 -35.37 -8.79
C SER A 303 33.68 -35.94 -8.17
N LEU A 304 32.73 -35.09 -7.81
CA LEU A 304 31.45 -35.43 -7.20
C LEU A 304 30.31 -35.55 -8.20
N GLN A 305 30.38 -34.86 -9.35
CA GLN A 305 29.40 -35.02 -10.43
C GLN A 305 29.34 -36.48 -10.91
N ASP A 306 30.49 -37.13 -11.05
CA ASP A 306 30.54 -38.54 -11.44
C ASP A 306 29.95 -39.48 -10.38
N LEU A 307 30.12 -39.13 -9.10
CA LEU A 307 29.56 -39.89 -7.98
C LEU A 307 28.03 -39.71 -7.93
N ALA A 308 27.54 -38.48 -8.02
CA ALA A 308 26.12 -38.15 -8.08
C ALA A 308 25.43 -38.76 -9.32
N ARG A 309 26.06 -38.73 -10.50
CA ARG A 309 25.55 -39.37 -11.73
C ARG A 309 25.48 -40.88 -11.62
N ARG A 310 26.50 -41.53 -11.03
CA ARG A 310 26.47 -42.97 -10.75
C ARG A 310 25.35 -43.31 -9.78
N TYR A 311 25.14 -42.48 -8.78
CA TYR A 311 24.07 -42.65 -7.81
C TYR A 311 22.68 -42.53 -8.43
N SER A 312 22.44 -41.46 -9.21
CA SER A 312 21.18 -41.26 -9.93
C SER A 312 20.86 -42.44 -10.87
N ARG A 313 21.87 -43.00 -11.56
CA ARG A 313 21.72 -44.22 -12.36
C ARG A 313 21.38 -45.46 -11.54
N GLN A 314 21.90 -45.59 -10.32
CA GLN A 314 21.56 -46.71 -9.42
C GLN A 314 20.13 -46.62 -8.91
N GLN A 315 19.63 -45.42 -8.58
CA GLN A 315 18.23 -45.22 -8.18
C GLN A 315 17.26 -45.53 -9.33
N ALA A 316 17.51 -45.00 -10.53
CA ALA A 316 16.70 -45.27 -11.70
C ALA A 316 16.68 -46.78 -12.06
N GLY A 317 17.79 -47.49 -11.82
CA GLY A 317 17.86 -48.94 -11.96
C GLY A 317 17.03 -49.71 -10.92
N GLN A 318 16.97 -49.24 -9.67
CA GLN A 318 16.18 -49.86 -8.60
C GLN A 318 14.68 -49.66 -8.77
N GLU A 319 14.24 -48.48 -9.23
CA GLU A 319 12.82 -48.23 -9.52
C GLU A 319 12.36 -49.03 -10.75
N GLY A 320 13.21 -49.16 -11.78
CA GLY A 320 12.95 -49.99 -12.95
C GLY A 320 12.88 -51.50 -12.67
N GLU A 321 13.66 -52.02 -11.72
CA GLU A 321 13.58 -53.42 -11.29
C GLU A 321 12.37 -53.71 -10.38
N ARG A 322 11.93 -52.75 -9.57
CA ARG A 322 10.70 -52.88 -8.76
C ARG A 322 9.45 -52.89 -9.62
N GLN A 323 9.35 -52.05 -10.65
CA GLN A 323 8.19 -52.05 -11.57
C GLN A 323 8.09 -53.32 -12.42
N LYS A 324 9.21 -53.96 -12.81
CA LYS A 324 9.17 -55.23 -13.54
C LYS A 324 8.77 -56.46 -12.70
N GLY A 325 8.63 -56.32 -11.38
CA GLY A 325 8.20 -57.39 -10.48
C GLY A 325 6.69 -57.45 -10.22
N GLU A 326 5.94 -56.39 -10.52
CA GLU A 326 4.52 -56.27 -10.12
C GLU A 326 3.49 -56.43 -11.27
N ASP A 327 3.92 -56.41 -12.53
CA ASP A 327 3.03 -56.56 -13.70
C ASP A 327 2.75 -58.03 -14.09
N GLY A 328 2.40 -58.84 -13.08
CA GLY A 328 2.10 -60.27 -13.21
C GLY A 328 0.64 -60.65 -12.92
N LYS A 329 -0.32 -59.71 -12.95
CA LYS A 329 -1.76 -60.00 -12.84
C LYS A 329 -2.54 -59.31 -13.96
N GLU A 330 -2.85 -60.09 -14.98
CA GLU A 330 -3.79 -59.75 -16.05
C GLU A 330 -5.18 -59.33 -15.50
N PRO A 331 -5.75 -58.19 -15.93
CA PRO A 331 -7.17 -57.96 -15.84
C PRO A 331 -7.85 -58.59 -17.06
N LYS A 332 -8.58 -59.69 -16.85
CA LYS A 332 -9.48 -60.27 -17.84
C LYS A 332 -10.67 -59.34 -18.10
N GLY A 333 -10.86 -59.01 -19.36
CA GLY A 333 -12.17 -59.11 -20.02
C GLY A 333 -13.14 -57.95 -19.84
N GLN A 334 -13.09 -57.00 -20.78
CA GLN A 334 -14.24 -56.21 -21.22
C GLN A 334 -15.32 -57.14 -21.80
N GLU A 335 -16.56 -56.98 -21.33
CA GLU A 335 -17.74 -57.37 -22.09
C GLU A 335 -18.76 -56.21 -22.08
N THR A 336 -18.97 -55.64 -23.26
CA THR A 336 -20.10 -54.77 -23.61
C THR A 336 -21.43 -55.53 -23.54
N LYS A 337 -22.49 -54.93 -22.98
CA LYS A 337 -23.75 -54.67 -23.71
C LYS A 337 -24.82 -53.98 -22.86
N ALA A 338 -25.62 -53.23 -23.60
CA ALA A 338 -26.79 -52.46 -23.20
C ALA A 338 -27.92 -53.29 -22.56
N GLY A 339 -28.71 -52.60 -21.72
CA GLY A 339 -30.16 -52.60 -21.87
C GLY A 339 -30.98 -53.39 -20.85
N ARG A 340 -31.81 -52.62 -20.13
CA ARG A 340 -33.24 -52.86 -19.84
C ARG A 340 -33.62 -53.66 -18.58
N ASP A 341 -34.26 -52.92 -17.67
CA ASP A 341 -35.42 -53.21 -16.81
C ASP A 341 -35.80 -54.66 -16.49
N GLY A 342 -35.98 -54.97 -15.20
CA GLY A 342 -36.71 -56.17 -14.79
C GLY A 342 -36.66 -56.49 -13.30
N LYS A 343 -37.74 -56.13 -12.60
CA LYS A 343 -38.11 -56.48 -11.22
C LYS A 343 -37.99 -57.99 -10.86
N ALA A 344 -37.76 -58.19 -9.56
CA ALA A 344 -38.41 -59.13 -8.65
C ALA A 344 -37.78 -60.51 -8.33
N GLN A 345 -37.80 -60.75 -7.01
CA GLN A 345 -38.05 -62.00 -6.28
C GLN A 345 -37.07 -63.18 -6.41
N GLY A 346 -36.32 -63.40 -5.32
CA GLY A 346 -36.78 -64.36 -4.31
C GLY A 346 -36.37 -65.83 -4.44
N LYS A 347 -35.76 -66.32 -3.35
CA LYS A 347 -35.73 -67.70 -2.81
C LYS A 347 -34.77 -68.73 -3.42
N GLY A 348 -34.12 -69.47 -2.50
CA GLY A 348 -33.63 -70.84 -2.68
C GLY A 348 -32.14 -71.01 -2.31
N ARG A 349 -31.77 -71.32 -1.06
CA ARG A 349 -31.53 -72.68 -0.49
C ARG A 349 -30.70 -73.62 -1.38
N LYS A 350 -29.68 -74.27 -0.79
CA LYS A 350 -29.31 -75.66 -1.18
C LYS A 350 -27.86 -76.07 -1.51
N GLY A 351 -27.11 -76.66 -0.58
CA GLY A 351 -26.03 -77.64 -0.87
C GLY A 351 -24.60 -77.07 -0.78
N GLN A 352 -23.76 -77.36 0.23
CA GLN A 352 -23.15 -78.63 0.64
C GLN A 352 -22.51 -79.45 -0.49
N GLY A 353 -21.18 -79.62 -0.42
CA GLY A 353 -20.55 -80.90 -0.77
C GLY A 353 -19.13 -80.84 -1.36
N LYS A 354 -18.16 -81.31 -0.55
CA LYS A 354 -17.01 -82.17 -0.91
C LYS A 354 -15.85 -81.55 -1.71
N GLN A 355 -14.68 -81.37 -1.09
CA GLN A 355 -13.61 -82.35 -0.78
C GLN A 355 -12.55 -82.46 -1.88
N ALA A 356 -11.32 -82.09 -1.47
CA ALA A 356 -10.04 -82.73 -1.73
C ALA A 356 -9.58 -82.95 -3.18
N LYS A 357 -8.46 -82.30 -3.52
CA LYS A 357 -7.25 -83.05 -3.88
C LYS A 357 -6.00 -82.19 -3.85
N ASP A 358 -5.07 -82.63 -3.00
CA ASP A 358 -3.65 -82.40 -3.12
C ASP A 358 -3.17 -82.59 -4.56
N LYS A 359 -2.22 -81.75 -4.97
CA LYS A 359 -1.03 -82.21 -5.68
C LYS A 359 0.12 -81.22 -5.50
N SER A 360 1.02 -81.65 -4.62
CA SER A 360 2.40 -81.27 -4.53
C SER A 360 3.08 -81.21 -5.90
N GLY A 361 3.62 -80.04 -6.22
CA GLY A 361 4.40 -79.76 -7.43
C GLY A 361 5.70 -79.08 -7.06
N ARG A 362 6.56 -79.82 -6.35
CA ARG A 362 7.95 -79.49 -6.04
C ARG A 362 8.71 -79.18 -7.33
N ARG A 363 9.05 -77.92 -7.58
CA ARG A 363 10.11 -77.56 -8.53
C ARG A 363 10.98 -76.47 -7.94
N GLY A 364 12.08 -76.93 -7.35
CA GLY A 364 13.15 -76.08 -6.84
C GLY A 364 13.65 -75.15 -7.93
N LYS A 365 13.48 -73.85 -7.70
CA LYS A 365 14.30 -72.84 -8.35
C LYS A 365 15.49 -72.61 -7.43
N LYS A 366 16.61 -73.16 -7.89
CA LYS A 366 17.95 -72.97 -7.34
C LYS A 366 18.11 -71.52 -6.88
N ASN A 367 18.48 -71.36 -5.61
CA ASN A 367 19.26 -70.23 -5.14
C ASN A 367 20.49 -70.14 -6.05
N LYS A 368 20.39 -69.37 -7.13
CA LYS A 368 21.56 -68.68 -7.67
C LYS A 368 21.82 -67.59 -6.66
N SER A 369 22.76 -67.88 -5.76
CA SER A 369 23.67 -66.91 -5.22
C SER A 369 24.29 -66.14 -6.41
N ALA A 370 23.54 -65.16 -6.91
CA ALA A 370 24.16 -64.03 -7.55
C ALA A 370 24.86 -63.32 -6.40
N GLY A 371 26.18 -63.51 -6.32
CA GLY A 371 27.05 -62.55 -5.66
C GLY A 371 26.84 -61.20 -6.34
N GLY A 372 25.81 -60.50 -5.90
CA GLY A 372 25.62 -59.09 -6.16
C GLY A 372 26.62 -58.41 -5.26
N THR A 373 27.79 -58.14 -5.83
CA THR A 373 28.83 -57.27 -5.31
C THR A 373 28.23 -56.24 -4.35
N ASN A 374 28.73 -56.24 -3.11
CA ASN A 374 28.46 -55.22 -2.12
C ASN A 374 28.33 -53.85 -2.79
N ARG A 375 27.25 -53.17 -2.41
CA ARG A 375 26.78 -51.86 -2.85
C ARG A 375 27.83 -50.80 -2.52
N ARG A 376 28.94 -50.84 -3.24
CA ARG A 376 30.06 -49.92 -3.05
C ARG A 376 29.56 -48.53 -3.44
N PHE A 377 29.48 -47.64 -2.45
CA PHE A 377 29.56 -46.21 -2.71
C PHE A 377 30.72 -46.03 -3.68
N GLY A 378 30.46 -45.44 -4.85
CA GLY A 378 31.35 -45.48 -6.00
C GLY A 378 32.65 -44.67 -5.84
N LEU A 379 33.19 -44.59 -4.62
CA LEU A 379 34.47 -44.01 -4.28
C LEU A 379 35.56 -44.63 -5.16
N PRO A 380 36.50 -43.82 -5.64
CA PRO A 380 37.66 -44.32 -6.36
C PRO A 380 38.38 -45.43 -5.59
N ARG A 381 38.78 -46.49 -6.31
CA ARG A 381 39.61 -47.57 -5.74
C ARG A 381 41.01 -47.07 -5.40
N ASP A 382 41.50 -46.12 -6.16
CA ASP A 382 42.78 -45.47 -5.94
C ASP A 382 42.73 -44.62 -4.65
N PRO A 383 43.61 -44.86 -3.65
CA PRO A 383 43.61 -44.13 -2.39
C PRO A 383 43.81 -42.63 -2.58
N ALA A 384 44.62 -42.21 -3.55
CA ALA A 384 44.88 -40.79 -3.81
C ALA A 384 43.62 -40.07 -4.33
N GLN A 385 42.92 -40.69 -5.28
CA GLN A 385 41.67 -40.14 -5.83
C GLN A 385 40.54 -40.13 -4.80
N ARG A 386 40.52 -41.09 -3.86
CA ARG A 386 39.53 -41.13 -2.78
C ARG A 386 39.74 -40.01 -1.77
N GLN A 387 40.98 -39.82 -1.32
CA GLN A 387 41.32 -38.71 -0.42
C GLN A 387 40.96 -37.37 -1.05
N GLN A 388 41.28 -37.19 -2.33
CA GLN A 388 40.90 -35.99 -3.07
C GLN A 388 39.37 -35.82 -3.14
N ALA A 389 38.60 -36.87 -3.46
CA ALA A 389 37.14 -36.78 -3.51
C ALA A 389 36.50 -36.47 -2.14
N LEU A 390 37.04 -37.02 -1.04
CA LEU A 390 36.58 -36.72 0.31
C LEU A 390 36.94 -35.29 0.73
N GLN A 391 38.11 -34.81 0.33
CA GLN A 391 38.54 -33.44 0.58
C GLN A 391 37.68 -32.44 -0.20
N ASP A 392 37.47 -32.67 -1.50
CA ASP A 392 36.58 -31.85 -2.34
C ASP A 392 35.15 -31.81 -1.75
N LEU A 393 34.66 -32.95 -1.25
CA LEU A 393 33.33 -33.03 -0.65
C LEU A 393 33.25 -32.33 0.70
N LYS A 394 34.30 -32.40 1.51
CA LYS A 394 34.41 -31.65 2.77
C LYS A 394 34.43 -30.15 2.51
N GLU A 395 35.22 -29.68 1.54
CA GLU A 395 35.31 -28.27 1.16
C GLU A 395 33.96 -27.77 0.63
N PHE A 396 33.32 -28.54 -0.25
CA PHE A 396 31.99 -28.22 -0.78
C PHE A 396 30.93 -28.14 0.33
N LEU A 397 30.82 -29.17 1.18
CA LEU A 397 29.86 -29.18 2.28
C LEU A 397 30.13 -28.06 3.30
N GLN A 398 31.39 -27.69 3.51
CA GLN A 398 31.75 -26.55 4.36
C GLN A 398 31.28 -25.24 3.75
N GLN A 399 31.49 -25.05 2.44
CA GLN A 399 31.03 -23.86 1.73
C GLN A 399 29.50 -23.73 1.79
N GLU A 400 28.77 -24.81 1.48
CA GLU A 400 27.31 -24.87 1.59
C GLU A 400 26.82 -24.60 3.02
N SER A 401 27.48 -25.19 4.02
CA SER A 401 27.12 -24.93 5.43
C SER A 401 27.30 -23.46 5.83
N GLN A 402 28.33 -22.79 5.30
CA GLN A 402 28.57 -21.36 5.55
C GLN A 402 27.52 -20.51 4.86
N GLN A 403 27.18 -20.82 3.60
CA GLN A 403 26.11 -20.14 2.88
C GLN A 403 24.76 -20.28 3.59
N LEU A 404 24.38 -21.48 4.03
CA LEU A 404 23.15 -21.67 4.81
C LEU A 404 23.20 -20.93 6.15
N GLN A 405 24.36 -20.85 6.80
CA GLN A 405 24.51 -20.13 8.05
C GLN A 405 24.37 -18.61 7.86
N GLU A 406 24.87 -18.07 6.74
CA GLU A 406 24.65 -16.68 6.35
C GLU A 406 23.17 -16.40 6.09
N LEU A 407 22.49 -17.25 5.31
CA LEU A 407 21.05 -17.16 5.06
C LEU A 407 20.24 -17.22 6.36
N ARG A 408 20.63 -18.10 7.30
CA ARG A 408 19.97 -18.18 8.61
C ARG A 408 20.15 -16.89 9.42
N GLN A 409 21.33 -16.29 9.39
CA GLN A 409 21.58 -15.00 10.06
C GLN A 409 20.79 -13.87 9.40
N GLN A 410 20.65 -13.87 8.08
CA GLN A 410 19.86 -12.89 7.34
C GLN A 410 18.36 -13.02 7.67
N ALA A 411 17.83 -14.25 7.67
CA ALA A 411 16.46 -14.54 8.09
C ALA A 411 16.19 -14.14 9.56
N GLN A 412 17.19 -14.23 10.45
CA GLN A 412 17.08 -13.81 11.85
C GLN A 412 17.29 -12.31 12.09
N ARG A 413 17.96 -11.59 11.19
CA ARG A 413 18.22 -10.14 11.32
C ARG A 413 17.04 -9.27 10.88
N ASN A 414 16.10 -9.83 10.11
CA ASN A 414 14.82 -9.21 9.77
C ASN A 414 13.64 -9.90 10.49
N PRO A 415 13.60 -9.99 11.84
CA PRO A 415 12.34 -10.29 12.49
C PRO A 415 11.50 -9.02 12.33
N GLY A 416 10.44 -9.08 11.53
CA GLY A 416 9.58 -7.96 11.17
C GLY A 416 9.54 -6.88 12.25
N GLY A 417 10.03 -5.68 11.90
CA GLY A 417 10.07 -4.54 12.81
C GLY A 417 8.66 -4.28 13.36
N THR A 418 8.52 -4.48 14.66
CA THR A 418 7.28 -4.23 15.42
C THR A 418 6.94 -2.76 15.50
#